data_AF-A0A538FHK9-F1
#
_entry.id   AF-A0A538FHK9-F1
#
_cell.length_a   1.000
_cell.length_b   1.000
_cell.length_c   1.000
_cell.angle_alpha   90.00
_cell.angle_beta   90.00
_cell.angle_gamma   90.00
#
_symmetry.space_group_name_H-M   'P 1'
#
loop_
_entity.id
_entity.type
_entity.pdbx_description
1 polymer ?
#
loop_
_entity_poly.entity_id
_entity_poly.type
_entity_poly.pdbx_seq_one_letter_code
_entity_poly.pdbx_strand_id
1 'polypeptide(L)'
;MSPTELALAHIRAGRTQAARVLTVARSSPEGGGPTTVTVLQEGLADDSVAAVKTVLRYEPADGGWRLASSKRTQKCSQGRGHQDFSSAACV
;
A
#
# COMPACT_ATOMS: atom_id res chain seq x y z
N MET A 1 6.63 -15.69 6.81
CA MET A 1 6.43 -14.24 6.60
C MET A 1 4.95 -13.91 6.78
N SER A 2 4.65 -12.82 7.48
CA SER A 2 3.29 -12.30 7.64
C SER A 2 2.82 -11.56 6.37
N PRO A 3 1.50 -11.36 6.18
CA PRO A 3 0.97 -10.53 5.09
C PRO A 3 1.58 -9.12 5.07
N THR A 4 1.85 -8.52 6.23
CA THR A 4 2.46 -7.19 6.34
C THR A 4 3.91 -7.20 5.83
N GLU A 5 4.71 -8.20 6.19
CA GLU A 5 6.08 -8.34 5.67
C GLU A 5 6.09 -8.56 4.16
N LEU A 6 5.18 -9.40 3.65
CA LEU A 6 5.01 -9.62 2.21
C LEU A 6 4.59 -8.32 1.50
N ALA A 7 3.70 -7.53 2.08
CA ALA A 7 3.26 -6.25 1.52
C ALA A 7 4.40 -5.25 1.41
N LEU A 8 5.18 -5.07 2.48
CA LEU A 8 6.33 -4.16 2.51
C LEU A 8 7.41 -4.59 1.52
N ALA A 9 7.67 -5.90 1.40
CA ALA A 9 8.58 -6.45 0.41
C ALA A 9 8.07 -6.21 -1.03
N HIS A 10 6.78 -6.44 -1.28
CA HIS A 10 6.16 -6.28 -2.60
C HIS A 10 6.29 -4.84 -3.12
N ILE A 11 6.02 -3.84 -2.27
CA ILE A 11 6.15 -2.43 -2.67
C ILE A 11 7.59 -1.90 -2.57
N ARG A 12 8.55 -2.75 -2.18
CA ARG A 12 9.95 -2.38 -1.94
C ARG A 12 10.07 -1.18 -0.98
N ALA A 13 9.33 -1.19 0.13
CA ALA A 13 9.23 -0.07 1.05
C ALA A 13 10.62 0.42 1.57
N GLY A 14 11.58 -0.48 1.74
CA GLY A 14 12.96 -0.11 2.14
C GLY A 14 13.77 0.60 1.05
N ARG A 15 13.28 0.67 -0.19
CA ARG A 15 13.90 1.42 -1.30
C ARG A 15 13.13 2.68 -1.67
N THR A 16 11.93 2.88 -1.12
CA THR A 16 11.19 4.11 -1.35
C THR A 16 11.75 5.21 -0.47
N GLN A 17 12.02 6.39 -1.05
CA GLN A 17 12.42 7.59 -0.31
C GLN A 17 11.22 8.28 0.35
N ALA A 18 10.37 7.51 1.03
CA ALA A 18 9.25 8.04 1.79
C ALA A 18 9.74 8.35 3.21
N ALA A 19 9.50 9.58 3.68
CA ALA A 19 9.83 9.97 5.05
C ALA A 19 9.01 9.19 6.09
N ARG A 20 7.80 8.75 5.73
CA ARG A 20 6.92 7.98 6.61
C ARG A 20 6.22 6.85 5.87
N VAL A 21 6.16 5.69 6.51
CA VAL A 21 5.37 4.53 6.07
C VAL A 21 4.45 4.09 7.19
N LEU A 22 3.15 4.07 6.92
CA LEU A 22 2.11 3.60 7.82
C LEU A 22 1.52 2.30 7.25
N THR A 23 1.33 1.30 8.10
CA THR A 23 0.75 0.02 7.70
C THR A 23 -0.44 -0.34 8.58
N VAL A 24 -1.51 -0.82 7.95
CA VAL A 24 -2.69 -1.33 8.64
C VAL A 24 -3.08 -2.66 8.01
N ALA A 25 -3.02 -3.73 8.79
CA ALA A 25 -3.51 -5.05 8.39
C ALA A 25 -4.91 -5.29 8.97
N ARG A 26 -5.80 -5.82 8.14
CA ARG A 26 -7.15 -6.24 8.54
C ARG A 26 -7.37 -7.67 8.09
N SER A 27 -7.48 -8.58 9.06
CA SER A 27 -7.73 -9.99 8.83
C SER A 27 -9.23 -10.32 8.92
N SER A 28 -9.64 -11.43 8.30
CA SER A 28 -11.00 -11.95 8.46
C SER A 28 -11.30 -12.27 9.95
N PRO A 29 -12.52 -12.02 10.45
CA PRO A 29 -12.88 -12.22 11.87
C PRO A 29 -12.70 -13.65 12.37
N GLU A 30 -12.88 -14.63 11.49
CA GLU A 30 -12.88 -16.06 11.85
C GLU A 30 -11.47 -16.66 12.01
N GLY A 31 -10.42 -15.88 11.73
CA GLY A 31 -9.04 -16.35 11.71
C GLY A 31 -8.76 -17.21 10.46
N GLY A 32 -7.58 -17.04 9.86
CA GLY A 32 -7.19 -17.84 8.69
C GLY A 32 -7.93 -17.51 7.39
N GLY A 33 -8.71 -16.43 7.32
CA GLY A 33 -9.28 -15.92 6.07
C GLY A 33 -8.37 -14.89 5.36
N PRO A 34 -8.84 -14.26 4.27
CA PRO A 34 -8.10 -13.23 3.56
C PRO A 34 -7.66 -12.09 4.48
N THR A 35 -6.46 -11.57 4.24
CA THR A 35 -5.90 -10.42 4.96
C THR A 35 -5.67 -9.28 3.99
N THR A 36 -6.21 -8.10 4.31
CA THR A 36 -5.97 -6.88 3.55
C THR A 36 -4.95 -6.02 4.27
N VAL A 37 -3.85 -5.69 3.60
CA VAL A 37 -2.81 -4.79 4.09
C VAL A 37 -2.90 -3.49 3.32
N THR A 38 -3.11 -2.38 4.04
CA THR A 38 -3.00 -1.03 3.48
C THR A 38 -1.67 -0.44 3.89
N VAL A 39 -0.87 -0.02 2.91
CA VAL A 39 0.38 0.69 3.12
C VAL A 39 0.23 2.12 2.60
N LEU A 40 0.46 3.09 3.47
CA LEU A 40 0.45 4.51 3.15
C LEU A 40 1.88 5.05 3.27
N GLN A 41 2.37 5.66 2.21
CA GLN A 41 3.69 6.27 2.11
C GLN A 41 3.51 7.78 1.93
N GLU A 42 4.14 8.57 2.80
CA GLU A 42 4.05 10.03 2.84
C GLU A 42 5.45 10.65 2.87
N GLY A 43 5.53 11.93 2.49
CA GLY A 43 6.81 12.66 2.41
C GLY A 43 7.74 12.04 1.38
N LEU A 44 7.20 11.82 0.18
CA LEU A 44 7.95 11.30 -0.97
C LEU A 44 8.85 12.41 -1.53
N ALA A 45 9.97 12.03 -2.15
CA ALA A 45 10.85 12.96 -2.85
C ALA A 45 10.25 13.55 -4.15
N ASP A 46 9.12 12.99 -4.60
CA ASP A 46 8.35 13.47 -5.75
C ASP A 46 7.56 14.72 -5.36
N ASP A 47 7.77 15.83 -6.07
CA ASP A 47 7.14 17.13 -5.78
C ASP A 47 5.66 17.17 -6.15
N SER A 48 5.22 16.27 -7.03
CA SER A 48 3.88 16.20 -7.60
C SER A 48 2.99 15.24 -6.81
N VAL A 49 3.58 14.22 -6.17
CA VAL A 49 2.87 13.21 -5.37
C VAL A 49 3.09 13.41 -3.86
N ALA A 50 2.05 13.86 -3.17
CA ALA A 50 2.09 14.03 -1.71
C ALA A 50 2.10 12.70 -0.95
N ALA A 51 1.33 11.70 -1.42
CA ALA A 51 1.24 10.40 -0.77
C ALA A 51 0.84 9.28 -1.72
N VAL A 52 1.26 8.05 -1.40
CA VAL A 52 0.91 6.83 -2.13
C VAL A 52 0.25 5.85 -1.18
N LYS A 53 -0.91 5.33 -1.56
CA LYS A 53 -1.63 4.28 -0.84
C LYS A 53 -1.70 3.02 -1.70
N THR A 54 -1.13 1.94 -1.18
CA THR A 54 -1.21 0.61 -1.80
C THR A 54 -2.04 -0.31 -0.92
N VAL A 55 -3.11 -0.86 -1.47
CA VAL A 55 -3.97 -1.85 -0.81
C VAL A 55 -3.69 -3.21 -1.42
N LEU A 56 -3.19 -4.13 -0.61
CA LEU A 56 -2.86 -5.50 -1.01
C LEU A 56 -3.79 -6.48 -0.30
N ARG A 57 -4.33 -7.44 -1.04
CA ARG A 57 -5.11 -8.54 -0.48
C ARG A 57 -4.31 -9.83 -0.60
N TYR A 58 -4.15 -10.51 0.53
CA TYR A 58 -3.53 -11.81 0.62
C TYR A 58 -4.56 -12.86 0.98
N GLU A 59 -4.45 -14.02 0.35
CA GLU A 59 -5.26 -15.19 0.65
C GLU A 59 -4.36 -16.29 1.22
N PRO A 60 -4.82 -17.06 2.22
CA PRO A 60 -4.09 -18.22 2.70
C PRO A 60 -3.91 -19.23 1.55
N ALA A 61 -2.68 -19.74 1.39
CA ALA A 61 -2.36 -20.76 0.40
C ALA A 61 -1.13 -21.56 0.86
N ASP A 62 -1.21 -22.89 0.79
CA ASP A 62 -0.09 -23.83 0.99
C ASP A 62 0.79 -23.53 2.22
N GLY A 63 0.17 -23.30 3.39
CA GLY A 63 0.90 -23.01 4.63
C GLY A 63 1.49 -21.60 4.70
N GLY A 64 1.15 -20.73 3.76
CA GLY A 64 1.58 -19.33 3.70
C GLY A 64 0.50 -18.42 3.14
N TRP A 65 0.93 -17.42 2.36
CA TRP A 65 0.07 -16.37 1.84
C TRP A 65 0.35 -16.13 0.37
N ARG A 66 -0.70 -16.08 -0.44
CA ARG A 66 -0.66 -15.73 -1.85
C ARG A 66 -1.22 -14.33 -2.05
N LEU A 67 -0.55 -13.49 -2.84
CA LEU A 67 -1.09 -12.19 -3.23
C LEU A 67 -2.27 -12.40 -4.20
N ALA A 68 -3.46 -11.97 -3.79
CA ALA A 68 -4.68 -12.04 -4.59
C ALA A 68 -4.92 -10.76 -5.38
N SER A 69 -4.64 -9.59 -4.80
CA SER A 69 -4.73 -8.31 -5.52
C SER A 69 -3.80 -7.25 -4.94
N SER A 70 -3.43 -6.28 -5.77
CA SER A 70 -2.64 -5.10 -5.40
C SER A 70 -3.19 -3.89 -6.13
N LYS A 71 -3.60 -2.86 -5.39
CA LYS A 71 -4.12 -1.61 -5.93
C LYS A 71 -3.33 -0.43 -5.38
N ARG A 72 -2.57 0.23 -6.25
CA ARG A 72 -1.86 1.47 -5.95
C ARG A 72 -2.70 2.67 -6.36
N THR A 73 -2.80 3.65 -5.47
CA THR A 73 -3.40 4.96 -5.71
C THR A 73 -2.47 6.02 -5.13
N GLN A 74 -2.57 7.24 -5.64
CA GLN A 74 -1.76 8.36 -5.18
C GLN A 74 -2.64 9.57 -4.88
N LYS A 75 -2.14 10.46 -4.04
CA LYS A 75 -2.70 11.78 -3.77
C LYS A 75 -1.67 12.80 -4.25
N CYS A 76 -2.11 13.75 -5.06
CA CYS A 76 -1.22 14.78 -5.57
C CYS A 76 -0.96 15.85 -4.52
N SER A 77 0.18 16.51 -4.65
CA SER A 77 0.49 17.75 -3.95
C SER A 77 -0.54 18.83 -4.30
N GLN A 78 -0.66 19.84 -3.44
CA GLN A 78 -1.59 20.94 -3.66
C GLN A 78 -1.27 21.63 -5.00
N GLY A 79 -2.29 21.81 -5.84
CA GLY A 79 -2.14 22.41 -7.17
C GLY A 79 -1.57 21.48 -8.25
N ARG A 80 -1.28 20.22 -7.94
CA ARG A 80 -0.70 19.22 -8.87
C ARG A 80 -1.73 18.17 -9.33
N GLY A 81 -3.01 18.50 -9.25
CA GLY A 81 -4.12 17.63 -9.63
C GLY A 81 -5.02 17.24 -8.45
N HIS A 82 -5.45 15.98 -8.42
CA HIS A 82 -6.45 15.50 -7.47
C HIS A 82 -5.91 15.41 -6.03
N GLN A 83 -6.75 15.81 -5.08
CA GLN A 83 -6.39 15.82 -3.65
C GLN A 83 -6.87 14.59 -2.88
N ASP A 84 -7.63 13.72 -3.55
CA ASP A 84 -8.02 12.40 -3.06
C ASP A 84 -7.12 11.31 -3.65
N PHE A 85 -7.18 10.11 -3.06
CA PHE A 85 -6.48 8.95 -3.59
C PHE A 85 -7.12 8.45 -4.89
N SER A 86 -6.40 8.59 -5.99
CA SER A 86 -6.82 8.15 -7.33
C SER A 86 -5.72 7.38 -8.03
N SER A 87 -6.09 6.65 -9.08
CA SER A 87 -5.13 6.04 -10.02
C SER A 87 -4.72 6.99 -11.14
N ALA A 88 -5.31 8.19 -11.21
CA ALA A 88 -4.90 9.21 -12.16
C ALA A 88 -3.49 9.72 -11.86
N ALA A 89 -2.81 10.20 -12.91
CA ALA A 89 -1.51 10.82 -12.77
C ALA A 89 -1.64 12.20 -12.10
N CYS A 90 -0.61 12.58 -11.34
CA CYS A 90 -0.42 13.97 -10.95
C CYS A 90 0.16 14.76 -12.12
N VAL A 91 -0.08 16.06 -12.11
CA VAL A 91 0.47 17.03 -13.06
C VAL A 91 1.83 17.50 -12.54
#